data_AF-A0A3B9K4L6-F1
#
_entry.id   AF-A0A3B9K4L6-F1
#
_cell.length_a   1.000
_cell.length_b   1.000
_cell.length_c   1.000
_cell.angle_alpha   90.00
_cell.angle_beta   90.00
_cell.angle_gamma   90.00
#
_symmetry.space_group_name_H-M   'P 1'
#
loop_
_entity.id
_entity.type
_entity.pdbx_description
1 polymer ?
#
loop_
_entity_poly.entity_id
_entity_poly.type
_entity_poly.pdbx_seq_one_letter_code
_entity_poly.pdbx_strand_id
1 'polypeptide(L)'
;ADTAYHLKEEHPDALLIGERQGIPLPGFDGGNSPAQFEKADVRGRMIIHTTSAGTQGIAAAAEHADEILTGSLVNANAIARYLLKKNPETVTLVAMGLDAKESAAEDVLCAKYIKSILLGHPMDPAEVEQQARDLQYTSGKRFFAPETQHIMPKEDFFLSIIPDRFPFVIRAERKDGFCEMERSEI
;
A
#
# COMPACT_ATOMS: atom_id res chain seq x y z
N ALA A 1 2.34 -15.67 -9.48
CA ALA A 1 3.42 -14.98 -10.21
C ALA A 1 3.19 -15.13 -11.71
N ASP A 2 2.70 -16.28 -12.15
CA ASP A 2 2.39 -16.61 -13.55
C ASP A 2 1.55 -15.52 -14.25
N THR A 3 0.50 -15.00 -13.61
CA THR A 3 -0.28 -13.87 -14.14
C THR A 3 0.57 -12.62 -14.41
N ALA A 4 1.51 -12.30 -13.52
CA ALA A 4 2.35 -11.11 -13.67
C ALA A 4 3.36 -11.26 -14.82
N TYR A 5 3.92 -12.46 -15.01
CA TYR A 5 4.77 -12.75 -16.18
C TYR A 5 3.97 -12.68 -17.48
N HIS A 6 2.77 -13.26 -17.50
CA HIS A 6 1.91 -13.20 -18.69
C HIS A 6 1.54 -11.77 -19.07
N LEU A 7 1.12 -10.95 -18.10
CA LEU A 7 0.85 -9.52 -18.33
C LEU A 7 2.10 -8.77 -18.85
N LYS A 8 3.31 -9.16 -18.42
CA LYS A 8 4.56 -8.57 -18.89
C LYS A 8 4.88 -8.97 -20.34
N GLU A 9 4.50 -10.18 -20.76
CA GLU A 9 4.59 -10.60 -22.18
C GLU A 9 3.64 -9.77 -23.05
N GLU A 10 2.42 -9.49 -22.57
CA GLU A 10 1.44 -8.65 -23.27
C GLU A 10 1.81 -7.15 -23.25
N HIS A 11 2.50 -6.70 -22.21
CA HIS A 11 2.95 -5.31 -22.04
C HIS A 11 4.48 -5.23 -21.83
N PRO A 12 5.30 -5.42 -22.88
CA PRO A 12 6.76 -5.48 -22.75
C PRO A 12 7.40 -4.25 -22.10
N ASP A 13 6.81 -3.06 -22.28
CA ASP A 13 7.33 -1.79 -21.77
C ASP A 13 6.96 -1.50 -20.30
N ALA A 14 6.03 -2.27 -19.73
CA ALA A 14 5.59 -2.12 -18.34
C ALA A 14 6.72 -2.46 -17.36
N LEU A 15 6.73 -1.85 -16.18
CA LEU A 15 7.63 -2.28 -15.09
C LEU A 15 7.04 -3.48 -14.39
N LEU A 16 7.79 -4.56 -14.27
CA LEU A 16 7.40 -5.75 -13.53
C LEU A 16 8.05 -5.73 -12.15
N ILE A 17 7.24 -5.51 -11.11
CA ILE A 17 7.73 -5.32 -9.74
C ILE A 17 6.99 -6.23 -8.76
N GLY A 18 7.63 -6.54 -7.64
CA GLY A 18 7.01 -7.39 -6.63
C GLY A 18 7.98 -8.29 -5.92
N GLU A 19 7.45 -9.06 -4.96
CA GLU A 19 8.25 -9.82 -4.02
C GLU A 19 7.59 -11.14 -3.62
N ARG A 20 8.39 -12.06 -3.09
CA ARG A 20 7.94 -13.10 -2.17
C ARG A 20 8.87 -13.10 -0.96
N GLN A 21 8.32 -12.93 0.25
CA GLN A 21 9.09 -12.82 1.50
C GLN A 21 10.15 -11.70 1.46
N GLY A 22 9.86 -10.59 0.78
CA GLY A 22 10.73 -9.46 0.57
C GLY A 22 11.69 -9.60 -0.62
N ILE A 23 11.82 -10.80 -1.19
CA ILE A 23 12.79 -11.07 -2.26
C ILE A 23 12.15 -10.79 -3.63
N PRO A 24 12.76 -9.97 -4.49
CA PRO A 24 12.33 -9.80 -5.87
C PRO A 24 12.31 -11.11 -6.65
N LEU A 25 11.33 -11.29 -7.53
CA LEU A 25 11.21 -12.48 -8.35
C LEU A 25 12.20 -12.46 -9.55
N PRO A 26 12.65 -13.61 -10.07
CA PRO A 26 13.52 -13.65 -11.24
C PRO A 26 12.93 -12.90 -12.45
N GLY A 27 13.72 -12.03 -13.09
CA GLY A 27 13.27 -11.26 -14.25
C GLY A 27 12.40 -10.04 -13.92
N PHE A 28 12.20 -9.72 -12.63
CA PHE A 28 11.52 -8.49 -12.22
C PHE A 28 12.49 -7.29 -12.26
N ASP A 29 11.94 -6.12 -12.58
CA ASP A 29 12.65 -4.84 -12.61
C ASP A 29 12.93 -4.30 -11.19
N GLY A 30 12.21 -4.77 -10.18
CA GLY A 30 12.37 -4.35 -8.79
C GLY A 30 11.53 -5.13 -7.77
N GLY A 31 11.79 -4.88 -6.49
CA GLY A 31 11.04 -5.44 -5.36
C GLY A 31 9.79 -4.65 -5.00
N ASN A 32 9.37 -4.74 -3.74
CA ASN A 32 8.29 -3.93 -3.15
C ASN A 32 8.85 -2.87 -2.17
N SER A 33 9.86 -2.12 -2.62
CA SER A 33 10.59 -1.13 -1.81
C SER A 33 10.35 0.29 -2.33
N PRO A 34 9.60 1.14 -1.61
CA PRO A 34 9.46 2.56 -1.95
C PRO A 34 10.78 3.29 -2.18
N ALA A 35 11.82 2.99 -1.39
CA ALA A 35 13.14 3.61 -1.52
C ALA A 35 13.83 3.28 -2.86
N GLN A 36 13.60 2.08 -3.39
CA GLN A 36 14.08 1.71 -4.72
C GLN A 36 13.37 2.53 -5.82
N PHE A 37 12.08 2.84 -5.64
CA PHE A 37 11.30 3.62 -6.61
C PHE A 37 11.46 5.13 -6.49
N GLU A 38 11.90 5.67 -5.35
CA GLU A 38 12.14 7.10 -5.17
C GLU A 38 13.07 7.68 -6.24
N LYS A 39 14.02 6.88 -6.72
CA LYS A 39 15.01 7.25 -7.75
C LYS A 39 14.65 6.78 -9.16
N ALA A 40 13.56 6.02 -9.31
CA ALA A 40 13.15 5.48 -10.60
C ALA A 40 12.16 6.43 -11.30
N ASP A 41 12.35 6.70 -12.60
CA ASP A 41 11.34 7.40 -13.39
C ASP A 41 10.25 6.40 -13.83
N VAL A 42 9.15 6.42 -13.09
CA VAL A 42 7.96 5.58 -13.34
C VAL A 42 6.84 6.35 -14.03
N ARG A 43 7.03 7.63 -14.36
CA ARG A 43 5.96 8.49 -14.88
C ARG A 43 5.48 8.01 -16.24
N GLY A 44 4.16 7.88 -16.39
CA GLY A 44 3.53 7.42 -17.63
C GLY A 44 3.78 5.95 -17.96
N ARG A 45 4.42 5.19 -17.05
CA ARG A 45 4.67 3.76 -17.24
C ARG A 45 3.61 2.94 -16.53
N MET A 46 3.18 1.87 -17.18
CA MET A 46 2.38 0.83 -16.54
C MET A 46 3.27 0.07 -15.55
N ILE A 47 2.72 -0.25 -14.37
CA ILE A 47 3.39 -1.06 -13.36
C ILE A 47 2.56 -2.33 -13.16
N ILE A 48 3.17 -3.48 -13.44
CA ILE A 48 2.63 -4.79 -13.10
C ILE A 48 3.21 -5.15 -11.73
N HIS A 49 2.35 -5.21 -10.71
CA HIS A 49 2.76 -5.43 -9.33
C HIS A 49 2.16 -6.72 -8.76
N THR A 50 3.00 -7.59 -8.19
CA THR A 50 2.54 -8.74 -7.39
C THR A 50 3.16 -8.76 -6.01
N THR A 51 2.33 -8.91 -4.97
CA THR A 51 2.73 -8.94 -3.56
C THR A 51 2.06 -10.12 -2.88
N SER A 52 2.60 -10.54 -1.73
CA SER A 52 2.09 -11.70 -0.99
C SER A 52 0.72 -11.46 -0.35
N ALA A 53 0.52 -10.32 0.32
CA ALA A 53 -0.68 -10.04 1.12
C ALA A 53 -1.68 -9.08 0.44
N GLY A 54 -1.18 -8.04 -0.23
CA GLY A 54 -2.02 -6.93 -0.71
C GLY A 54 -3.05 -7.36 -1.76
N THR A 55 -2.68 -8.26 -2.67
CA THR A 55 -3.57 -8.73 -3.73
C THR A 55 -4.69 -9.63 -3.21
N GLN A 56 -4.46 -10.34 -2.10
CA GLN A 56 -5.49 -11.20 -1.49
C GLN A 56 -6.60 -10.35 -0.83
N GLY A 57 -6.21 -9.29 -0.12
CA GLY A 57 -7.16 -8.36 0.50
C GLY A 57 -8.07 -7.68 -0.51
N ILE A 58 -7.49 -7.18 -1.61
CA ILE A 58 -8.26 -6.56 -2.70
C ILE A 58 -9.19 -7.59 -3.34
N ALA A 59 -8.71 -8.80 -3.64
CA ALA A 59 -9.52 -9.84 -4.25
C ALA A 59 -10.73 -10.23 -3.37
N ALA A 60 -10.55 -10.36 -2.06
CA ALA A 60 -11.62 -10.67 -1.12
C ALA A 60 -12.62 -9.50 -0.99
N ALA A 61 -12.13 -8.26 -0.90
CA ALA A 61 -12.99 -7.08 -0.83
C ALA A 61 -13.83 -6.90 -2.11
N ALA A 62 -13.28 -7.25 -3.27
CA ALA A 62 -13.95 -7.11 -4.57
C ALA A 62 -15.17 -8.02 -4.75
N GLU A 63 -15.41 -8.98 -3.87
CA GLU A 63 -16.63 -9.80 -3.90
C GLU A 63 -17.86 -9.05 -3.33
N HIS A 64 -17.63 -8.00 -2.54
CA HIS A 64 -18.69 -7.37 -1.74
C HIS A 64 -18.67 -5.84 -1.75
N ALA A 65 -17.56 -5.19 -2.16
CA ALA A 65 -17.42 -3.75 -2.16
C ALA A 65 -17.79 -3.15 -3.52
N ASP A 66 -18.57 -2.07 -3.52
CA ASP A 66 -18.87 -1.27 -4.73
C ASP A 66 -17.63 -0.52 -5.26
N GLU A 67 -16.69 -0.20 -4.38
CA GLU A 67 -15.43 0.46 -4.71
C GLU A 67 -14.35 0.07 -3.70
N ILE A 68 -13.11 -0.07 -4.19
CA ILE A 68 -11.94 -0.36 -3.37
C ILE A 68 -10.94 0.78 -3.52
N LEU A 69 -10.44 1.25 -2.38
CA LEU A 69 -9.33 2.18 -2.29
C LEU A 69 -8.16 1.50 -1.58
N THR A 70 -6.93 1.72 -2.04
CA THR A 70 -5.74 1.26 -1.28
C THR A 70 -5.25 2.36 -0.36
N GLY A 71 -5.12 2.02 0.93
CA GLY A 71 -4.74 2.96 1.98
C GLY A 71 -3.42 2.68 2.66
N SER A 72 -2.72 3.76 2.98
CA SER A 72 -1.51 3.81 3.77
C SER A 72 -1.47 5.15 4.52
N LEU A 73 -0.60 5.28 5.53
CA LEU A 73 -0.41 6.54 6.24
C LEU A 73 -0.11 7.70 5.29
N VAL A 74 0.66 7.42 4.22
CA VAL A 74 1.05 8.42 3.21
C VAL A 74 -0.11 9.04 2.43
N ASN A 75 -1.30 8.44 2.42
CA ASN A 75 -2.49 8.96 1.73
C ASN A 75 -3.76 8.89 2.59
N ALA A 76 -3.64 8.81 3.91
CA ALA A 76 -4.77 8.60 4.81
C ALA A 76 -5.79 9.74 4.77
N ASN A 77 -5.35 11.00 4.84
CA ASN A 77 -6.24 12.16 4.72
C ASN A 77 -6.88 12.26 3.33
N ALA A 78 -6.12 11.91 2.29
CA ALA A 78 -6.63 11.85 0.94
C ALA A 78 -7.84 10.91 0.82
N ILE A 79 -7.71 9.71 1.40
CA ILE A 79 -8.80 8.73 1.47
C ILE A 79 -9.98 9.27 2.28
N ALA A 80 -9.73 9.83 3.46
CA ALA A 80 -10.80 10.34 4.31
C ALA A 80 -11.59 11.46 3.60
N ARG A 81 -10.90 12.39 2.92
CA ARG A 81 -11.54 13.46 2.14
C ARG A 81 -12.34 12.92 0.97
N TYR A 82 -11.81 11.93 0.25
CA TYR A 82 -12.52 11.27 -0.84
C TYR A 82 -13.83 10.62 -0.34
N LEU A 83 -13.75 9.88 0.76
CA LEU A 83 -14.90 9.20 1.37
C LEU A 83 -15.94 10.18 1.92
N LEU A 84 -15.52 11.28 2.56
CA LEU A 84 -16.44 12.33 3.05
C LEU A 84 -17.19 13.01 1.88
N LYS A 85 -16.50 13.26 0.77
CA LYS A 85 -17.11 13.83 -0.43
C LYS A 85 -18.06 12.86 -1.12
N LYS A 86 -17.68 11.57 -1.20
CA LYS A 86 -18.50 10.52 -1.80
C LYS A 86 -19.70 10.13 -0.93
N ASN A 87 -19.56 10.27 0.39
CA ASN A 87 -20.57 9.96 1.41
C ASN A 87 -21.26 8.59 1.20
N PRO A 88 -20.49 7.48 1.12
CA PRO A 88 -21.08 6.15 1.00
C PRO A 88 -21.83 5.76 2.28
N GLU A 89 -22.83 4.90 2.15
CA GLU A 89 -23.61 4.41 3.30
C GLU A 89 -22.74 3.64 4.31
N THR A 90 -21.79 2.84 3.81
CA THR A 90 -20.90 2.03 4.63
C THR A 90 -19.45 2.19 4.17
N VAL A 91 -18.55 2.33 5.15
CA VAL A 91 -17.09 2.30 4.94
C VAL A 91 -16.51 1.17 5.78
N THR A 92 -15.81 0.25 5.13
CA THR A 92 -15.04 -0.83 5.79
C THR A 92 -13.55 -0.53 5.67
N LEU A 93 -12.87 -0.38 6.80
CA LEU A 93 -11.41 -0.22 6.85
C LEU A 93 -10.78 -1.59 7.14
N VAL A 94 -10.14 -2.18 6.13
CA VAL A 94 -9.51 -3.50 6.24
C VAL A 94 -8.02 -3.31 6.56
N ALA A 95 -7.65 -3.50 7.83
CA ALA A 95 -6.25 -3.60 8.23
C ALA A 95 -5.73 -4.98 7.84
N MET A 96 -4.88 -5.05 6.82
CA MET A 96 -4.55 -6.31 6.14
C MET A 96 -3.75 -7.28 7.00
N GLY A 97 -2.91 -6.75 7.88
CA GLY A 97 -2.06 -7.57 8.71
C GLY A 97 -0.92 -8.22 7.92
N LEU A 98 -0.26 -9.16 8.58
CA LEU A 98 0.79 -9.99 8.00
C LEU A 98 0.17 -11.29 7.49
N ASP A 99 0.22 -11.49 6.17
CA ASP A 99 -0.33 -12.65 5.45
C ASP A 99 -1.78 -13.00 5.81
N ALA A 100 -2.59 -12.00 6.18
CA ALA A 100 -3.96 -12.16 6.70
C ALA A 100 -4.08 -13.11 7.92
N LYS A 101 -2.98 -13.36 8.65
CA LYS A 101 -2.92 -14.24 9.82
C LYS A 101 -2.74 -13.49 11.13
N GLU A 102 -1.99 -12.39 11.09
CA GLU A 102 -1.62 -11.63 12.26
C GLU A 102 -1.92 -10.15 12.05
N SER A 103 -2.39 -9.47 13.10
CA SER A 103 -2.61 -8.02 13.06
C SER A 103 -1.28 -7.28 12.91
N ALA A 104 -1.23 -6.31 11.99
CA ALA A 104 -0.10 -5.40 11.84
C ALA A 104 -0.41 -4.06 12.52
N ALA A 105 0.51 -3.61 13.37
CA ALA A 105 0.28 -2.41 14.19
C ALA A 105 0.17 -1.13 13.34
N GLU A 106 0.97 -1.06 12.26
CA GLU A 106 0.98 0.01 11.27
C GLU A 106 -0.35 0.10 10.51
N ASP A 107 -0.93 -1.04 10.12
CA ASP A 107 -2.22 -1.08 9.42
C ASP A 107 -3.36 -0.63 10.33
N VAL A 108 -3.34 -1.09 11.59
CA VAL A 108 -4.32 -0.68 12.60
C VAL A 108 -4.20 0.80 12.90
N LEU A 109 -2.97 1.35 12.99
CA LEU A 109 -2.74 2.78 13.18
C LEU A 109 -3.30 3.58 11.99
N CYS A 110 -3.03 3.15 10.75
CA CYS A 110 -3.58 3.77 9.56
C CYS A 110 -5.12 3.76 9.54
N ALA A 111 -5.74 2.61 9.84
CA ALA A 111 -7.19 2.49 9.91
C ALA A 111 -7.80 3.38 11.01
N LYS A 112 -7.17 3.44 12.20
CA LYS A 112 -7.59 4.36 13.27
C LYS A 112 -7.49 5.81 12.83
N TYR A 113 -6.42 6.17 12.14
CA TYR A 113 -6.22 7.54 11.68
C TYR A 113 -7.31 7.95 10.67
N ILE A 114 -7.55 7.14 9.64
CA ILE A 114 -8.62 7.39 8.66
C ILE A 114 -9.98 7.49 9.37
N LYS A 115 -10.31 6.53 10.24
CA LYS A 115 -11.56 6.53 11.02
C LYS A 115 -11.73 7.82 11.84
N SER A 116 -10.65 8.31 12.47
CA SER A 116 -10.70 9.52 13.30
C SER A 116 -11.16 10.74 12.49
N ILE A 117 -10.66 10.89 11.25
CA ILE A 117 -11.04 11.97 10.34
C ILE A 117 -12.49 11.81 9.90
N LEU A 118 -12.91 10.60 9.52
CA LEU A 118 -14.28 10.32 9.08
C LEU A 118 -15.33 10.60 10.17
N LEU A 119 -14.96 10.42 11.44
CA LEU A 119 -15.84 10.67 12.59
C LEU A 119 -15.78 12.13 13.10
N GLY A 120 -15.03 13.02 12.44
CA GLY A 120 -14.92 14.42 12.84
C GLY A 120 -14.06 14.66 14.09
N HIS A 121 -13.23 13.68 14.46
CA HIS A 121 -12.30 13.75 15.60
C HIS A 121 -10.89 13.39 15.14
N PRO A 122 -10.29 14.15 14.21
CA PRO A 122 -9.02 13.79 13.60
C PRO A 122 -7.92 13.72 14.67
N MET A 123 -7.14 12.63 14.64
CA MET A 123 -5.87 12.57 15.38
C MET A 123 -4.89 13.60 14.80
N ASP A 124 -3.97 14.10 15.64
CA ASP A 124 -2.89 14.96 15.17
C ASP A 124 -1.93 14.15 14.27
N PRO A 125 -1.70 14.56 13.01
CA PRO A 125 -0.73 13.89 12.13
C PRO A 125 0.66 13.72 12.75
N ALA A 126 1.12 14.67 13.56
CA ALA A 126 2.43 14.58 14.23
C ALA A 126 2.45 13.47 15.30
N GLU A 127 1.35 13.28 16.03
CA GLU A 127 1.22 12.17 16.99
C GLU A 127 1.11 10.82 16.28
N VAL A 128 0.41 10.77 15.14
CA VAL A 128 0.33 9.56 14.31
C VAL A 128 1.71 9.20 13.77
N GLU A 129 2.46 10.17 13.26
CA GLU A 129 3.83 9.96 12.79
C GLU A 129 4.73 9.45 13.93
N GLN A 130 4.63 10.03 15.13
CA GLN A 130 5.42 9.57 16.28
C GLN A 130 5.07 8.13 16.67
N GLN A 131 3.78 7.78 16.75
CA GLN A 131 3.34 6.41 17.01
C GLN A 131 3.87 5.43 15.95
N ALA A 132 3.86 5.84 14.67
CA ALA A 132 4.41 5.05 13.58
C ALA A 132 5.93 4.91 13.68
N ARG A 133 6.65 5.98 14.07
CA ARG A 133 8.10 5.96 14.32
C ARG A 133 8.47 4.99 15.44
N ASP A 134 7.67 4.89 16.49
CA ASP A 134 7.92 3.99 17.62
C ASP A 134 7.85 2.51 17.21
N LEU A 135 7.17 2.18 16.09
CA LEU A 135 7.14 0.82 15.54
C LEU A 135 8.51 0.32 15.08
N GLN A 136 9.50 1.20 14.91
CA GLN A 136 10.88 0.79 14.60
C GLN A 136 11.46 -0.14 15.69
N TYR A 137 10.95 -0.06 16.91
CA TYR A 137 11.36 -0.88 18.05
C TYR A 137 10.53 -2.16 18.20
N THR A 138 9.47 -2.34 17.40
CA THR A 138 8.55 -3.49 17.45
C THR A 138 8.42 -4.16 16.07
N SER A 139 7.26 -4.07 15.39
CA SER A 139 7.00 -4.71 14.09
C SER A 139 7.90 -4.19 12.97
N GLY A 140 8.32 -2.92 13.06
CA GLY A 140 9.22 -2.27 12.12
C GLY A 140 10.70 -2.67 12.26
N LYS A 141 11.09 -3.36 13.34
CA LYS A 141 12.49 -3.71 13.60
C LYS A 141 13.16 -4.46 12.43
N ARG A 142 12.38 -5.23 11.67
CA ARG A 142 12.84 -5.97 10.49
C ARG A 142 13.51 -5.09 9.43
N PHE A 143 13.06 -3.84 9.27
CA PHE A 143 13.63 -2.88 8.30
C PHE A 143 15.05 -2.44 8.65
N PHE A 144 15.53 -2.71 9.87
CA PHE A 144 16.83 -2.27 10.37
C PHE A 144 17.86 -3.40 10.48
N ALA A 145 17.50 -4.62 10.05
CA ALA A 145 18.42 -5.75 10.01
C ALA A 145 19.49 -5.55 8.91
N PRO A 146 20.80 -5.54 9.22
CA PRO A 146 21.86 -5.31 8.23
C PRO A 146 21.82 -6.25 7.03
N GLU A 147 21.45 -7.51 7.26
CA GLU A 147 21.39 -8.58 6.27
C GLU A 147 20.29 -8.38 5.21
N THR A 148 19.22 -7.64 5.52
CA THR A 148 18.07 -7.44 4.61
C THR A 148 18.10 -6.11 3.87
N GLN A 149 19.08 -5.24 4.10
CA GLN A 149 19.09 -3.88 3.54
C GLN A 149 19.09 -3.81 2.00
N HIS A 150 19.51 -4.88 1.33
CA HIS A 150 19.50 -4.98 -0.13
C HIS A 150 18.09 -5.23 -0.71
N ILE A 151 17.17 -5.80 0.08
CA ILE A 151 15.78 -6.09 -0.32
C ILE A 151 14.74 -5.23 0.40
N MET A 152 15.04 -4.82 1.63
CA MET A 152 14.19 -4.02 2.51
C MET A 152 15.06 -2.95 3.18
N PRO A 153 15.42 -1.89 2.44
CA PRO A 153 16.17 -0.76 2.99
C PRO A 153 15.42 -0.11 4.15
N LYS A 154 16.14 0.34 5.18
CA LYS A 154 15.55 1.08 6.32
C LYS A 154 14.77 2.32 5.88
N GLU A 155 15.13 2.92 4.75
CA GLU A 155 14.45 4.07 4.16
C GLU A 155 12.98 3.77 3.85
N ASP A 156 12.62 2.52 3.50
CA ASP A 156 11.24 2.10 3.26
C ASP A 156 10.35 2.34 4.49
N PHE A 157 10.88 2.09 5.68
CA PHE A 157 10.17 2.35 6.93
C PHE A 157 9.83 3.83 7.05
N PHE A 158 10.82 4.71 6.87
CA PHE A 158 10.63 6.14 7.02
C PHE A 158 9.74 6.73 5.93
N LEU A 159 9.85 6.26 4.68
CA LEU A 159 8.99 6.70 3.59
C LEU A 159 7.52 6.30 3.78
N SER A 160 7.27 5.16 4.41
CA SER A 160 5.92 4.61 4.59
C SER A 160 5.13 5.23 5.75
N ILE A 161 5.81 5.93 6.68
CA ILE A 161 5.17 6.45 7.89
C ILE A 161 4.91 7.97 7.86
N ILE A 162 5.25 8.66 6.79
CA ILE A 162 5.01 10.12 6.65
C ILE A 162 3.52 10.34 6.38
N PRO A 163 2.72 10.82 7.34
CA PRO A 163 1.30 10.94 7.14
C PRO A 163 1.00 11.96 6.04
N ASP A 164 -0.03 11.67 5.24
CA ASP A 164 -0.61 12.61 4.28
C ASP A 164 0.35 13.17 3.22
N ARG A 165 1.42 12.44 2.93
CA ARG A 165 2.42 12.81 1.92
C ARG A 165 1.81 13.00 0.53
N PHE A 166 0.80 12.22 0.17
CA PHE A 166 0.21 12.17 -1.17
C PHE A 166 -1.28 12.61 -1.15
N PRO A 167 -1.65 13.64 -1.93
CA PRO A 167 -3.00 14.19 -1.94
C PRO A 167 -3.95 13.48 -2.92
N PHE A 168 -3.72 12.20 -3.20
CA PHE A 168 -4.51 11.41 -4.15
C PHE A 168 -4.87 10.05 -3.56
N VAL A 169 -5.92 9.45 -4.09
CA VAL A 169 -6.29 8.06 -3.80
C VAL A 169 -5.89 7.15 -4.95
N ILE A 170 -5.73 5.87 -4.66
CA ILE A 170 -5.60 4.84 -5.70
C ILE A 170 -6.84 3.97 -5.60
N ARG A 171 -7.60 3.92 -6.69
CA ARG A 171 -8.81 3.11 -6.84
C ARG A 171 -8.41 1.79 -7.45
N ALA A 172 -8.94 0.69 -6.91
CA ALA A 172 -8.73 -0.65 -7.44
C ALA A 172 -10.03 -1.17 -8.05
N GLU A 173 -9.94 -1.64 -9.30
CA GLU A 173 -11.03 -2.30 -10.02
C GLU A 173 -10.63 -3.73 -10.35
N ARG A 174 -11.51 -4.69 -10.05
CA ARG A 174 -11.25 -6.09 -10.36
C ARG A 174 -11.45 -6.34 -11.85
N LYS A 175 -10.47 -7.00 -12.47
CA LYS A 175 -10.56 -7.60 -13.80
C LYS A 175 -10.45 -9.13 -13.68
N ASP A 176 -10.60 -9.82 -14.80
CA ASP A 176 -10.43 -11.28 -14.83
C ASP A 176 -8.98 -11.66 -14.51
N GLY A 177 -8.76 -12.19 -13.31
CA GLY A 177 -7.46 -12.70 -12.86
C GLY A 177 -6.48 -11.68 -12.26
N PHE A 178 -6.79 -10.38 -12.29
CA PHE A 178 -5.97 -9.32 -11.69
C PHE A 178 -6.81 -8.10 -11.28
N CYS A 179 -6.17 -7.05 -10.74
CA CYS A 179 -6.82 -5.78 -10.42
C CYS A 179 -6.09 -4.65 -11.13
N GLU A 180 -6.85 -3.77 -11.77
CA GLU A 180 -6.34 -2.51 -12.29
C GLU A 180 -6.39 -1.46 -11.19
N MET A 181 -5.32 -0.68 -11.08
CA MET A 181 -5.20 0.34 -10.04
C MET A 181 -4.88 1.68 -10.68
N GLU A 182 -5.74 2.66 -10.42
CA GLU A 182 -5.65 3.97 -11.02
C GLU A 182 -5.56 5.06 -9.96
N ARG A 183 -4.65 6.01 -10.19
CA ARG A 183 -4.59 7.23 -9.41
C ARG A 183 -5.81 8.09 -9.72
N SER A 184 -6.52 8.51 -8.69
CA SER A 184 -7.61 9.47 -8.77
C SER A 184 -7.32 10.67 -7.87
N GLU A 185 -7.48 11.87 -8.42
CA GLU A 185 -7.52 13.10 -7.63
C GLU A 185 -8.83 13.17 -6.82
N ILE A 186 -8.85 13.98 -5.76
CA ILE A 186 -9.94 14.09 -4.77
C ILE A 186 -10.87 15.26 -5.08
#